data_AF-A0A1D8U1M3-F1
#
_entry.id   AF-A0A1D8U1M3-F1
#
_cell.length_a   1.000
_cell.length_b   1.000
_cell.length_c   1.000
_cell.angle_alpha   90.00
_cell.angle_beta   90.00
_cell.angle_gamma   90.00
#
_symmetry.space_group_name_H-M   'P 1'
#
loop_
_entity.id
_entity.type
_entity.pdbx_description
1 polymer ?
#
loop_
_entity_poly.entity_id
_entity_poly.type
_entity_poly.pdbx_seq_one_letter_code
_entity_poly.pdbx_strand_id
1 'polypeptide(L)' 'MTQNSQPNSNNNSNGFIVPYILKGSRQQITHTAYILNALGYIQISEWGPLQPTGTPDEYITMITRYWIWR' A
#
# COMPACT_ATOMS: atom_id res chain seq x y z
N MET A 1 -24.47 -0.80 -30.47
CA MET A 1 -24.88 0.02 -29.31
C MET A 1 -24.35 -0.63 -28.05
N THR A 2 -23.24 -0.11 -27.52
CA THR A 2 -22.87 -0.24 -26.10
C THR A 2 -21.89 0.89 -25.84
N GLN A 3 -22.35 1.93 -25.15
CA GLN A 3 -21.49 3.01 -24.67
C GLN A 3 -20.50 2.41 -23.69
N ASN A 4 -19.22 2.41 -24.06
CA ASN A 4 -18.14 2.27 -23.09
C ASN A 4 -18.21 3.52 -22.20
N SER A 5 -18.79 3.37 -21.02
CA SER A 5 -18.79 4.38 -19.97
C SER A 5 -17.34 4.65 -19.57
N GLN A 6 -16.71 5.63 -20.23
CA GLN A 6 -15.54 6.32 -19.68
C GLN A 6 -15.92 6.78 -18.27
N PRO A 7 -15.13 6.48 -17.23
CA PRO A 7 -15.33 7.11 -15.95
C PRO A 7 -15.04 8.59 -16.17
N ASN A 8 -16.09 9.40 -16.02
CA ASN A 8 -16.04 10.85 -16.08
C ASN A 8 -15.16 11.33 -14.92
N SER A 9 -13.85 11.45 -15.16
CA SER A 9 -12.89 11.95 -14.17
C SER A 9 -12.99 13.47 -14.12
N ASN A 10 -14.13 13.95 -13.65
CA ASN A 10 -14.34 15.34 -13.30
C ASN A 10 -14.38 15.43 -11.78
N ASN A 11 -13.23 15.26 -11.14
CA ASN A 11 -13.04 15.59 -9.72
C ASN A 11 -11.62 16.15 -9.57
N ASN A 12 -11.55 17.46 -9.43
CA ASN A 12 -10.38 18.28 -9.08
C ASN A 12 -9.88 18.02 -7.64
N SER A 13 -9.88 16.77 -7.19
CA SER A 13 -9.25 16.40 -5.93
C SER A 13 -7.74 16.38 -6.15
N ASN A 14 -7.02 17.38 -5.64
CA ASN A 14 -5.55 17.50 -5.63
C ASN A 14 -4.87 16.42 -4.76
N GLY A 15 -5.44 15.21 -4.71
CA GLY A 15 -4.92 14.09 -3.96
C GLY A 15 -4.20 13.09 -4.86
N PHE A 16 -3.15 12.48 -4.32
CA PHE A 16 -2.37 11.45 -4.98
C PHE A 16 -2.33 10.19 -4.13
N ILE A 17 -2.32 9.05 -4.81
CA ILE A 17 -2.24 7.74 -4.18
C ILE A 17 -0.76 7.39 -4.00
N VAL A 18 -0.36 7.09 -2.76
CA VAL A 18 1.01 6.67 -2.44
C VAL A 18 1.02 5.21 -2.01
N PRO A 19 1.66 4.31 -2.78
CA PRO A 19 1.89 2.95 -2.35
C PRO A 19 3.11 2.89 -1.41
N TYR A 20 2.96 2.16 -0.30
CA TYR A 20 4.06 1.76 0.58
C TYR A 20 4.29 0.27 0.39
N ILE A 21 5.54 -0.11 0.14
CA ILE A 21 5.92 -1.48 -0.19
C ILE A 21 7.02 -1.91 0.77
N LEU A 22 6.80 -3.01 1.48
CA LEU A 22 7.86 -3.70 2.22
C LEU A 22 8.16 -5.01 1.50
N LYS A 23 9.44 -5.24 1.19
CA LYS A 23 9.94 -6.45 0.53
C LYS A 23 11.15 -6.96 1.29
N GLY A 24 11.21 -8.27 1.51
CA GLY A 24 12.30 -8.92 2.23
C GLY A 24 11.83 -10.18 2.95
N SER A 25 12.59 -10.62 3.95
CA SER A 25 12.17 -11.77 4.74
C SER A 25 10.92 -11.47 5.56
N ARG A 26 10.15 -12.51 5.91
CA ARG A 26 8.97 -12.37 6.78
C ARG A 26 9.31 -11.63 8.09
N GLN A 27 10.47 -11.94 8.69
CA GLN A 27 10.93 -11.29 9.92
C GLN A 27 11.24 -9.81 9.71
N GLN A 28 11.95 -9.46 8.63
CA GLN A 28 12.28 -8.07 8.30
C GLN A 28 11.03 -7.22 8.08
N ILE A 29 10.05 -7.76 7.33
CA ILE A 29 8.78 -7.08 7.07
C ILE A 29 8.01 -6.87 8.37
N THR A 30 7.83 -7.92 9.16
CA THR A 30 7.10 -7.83 10.45
C THR A 30 7.77 -6.82 11.38
N HIS A 31 9.10 -6.88 11.55
CA HIS A 31 9.82 -5.95 12.40
C HIS A 31 9.67 -4.49 11.94
N THR A 32 9.78 -4.24 10.63
CA THR A 32 9.59 -2.90 10.06
C THR A 32 8.16 -2.39 10.26
N ALA A 33 7.15 -3.25 10.06
CA ALA A 33 5.75 -2.90 10.28
C ALA A 33 5.47 -2.53 11.75
N TYR A 34 6.05 -3.26 12.72
CA TYR A 34 5.94 -2.93 14.14
C TYR A 34 6.61 -1.59 14.48
N ILE A 35 7.80 -1.30 13.92
CA ILE A 35 8.50 -0.02 14.11
C ILE A 35 7.65 1.13 13.56
N LEU A 36 7.13 1.01 12.34
CA LEU A 36 6.28 2.04 11.73
C LEU A 36 4.99 2.29 12.51
N ASN A 37 4.42 1.23 13.09
CA ASN A 37 3.27 1.34 13.98
C ASN A 37 3.61 2.04 15.30
N ALA A 38 4.74 1.68 15.93
CA ALA A 38 5.20 2.33 17.17
C ALA A 38 5.50 3.82 16.99
N LEU A 39 5.95 4.22 15.79
CA LEU A 39 6.19 5.60 15.42
C LEU A 39 4.91 6.36 14.99
N GLY A 40 3.75 5.69 14.96
CA GLY A 40 2.47 6.30 14.57
C GLY A 40 2.31 6.57 13.07
N TYR A 41 3.20 6.05 12.22
CA TYR A 41 3.10 6.26 10.77
C TYR A 41 1.98 5.42 10.15
N ILE A 42 1.96 4.12 10.43
CA ILE A 42 1.08 3.14 9.77
C ILE A 42 0.68 2.05 10.77
N GLN A 43 -0.62 1.74 10.88
CA GLN A 43 -1.09 0.66 11.74
C GLN A 43 -0.82 -0.72 11.13
N ILE A 44 -0.63 -1.73 12.00
CA ILE A 44 -0.38 -3.11 11.55
C ILE A 44 -1.53 -3.66 10.70
N SER A 45 -2.78 -3.33 11.05
CA SER A 45 -3.98 -3.76 10.33
C SER A 45 -4.16 -3.13 8.96
N GLU A 46 -3.42 -2.07 8.64
CA GLU A 46 -3.48 -1.45 7.32
C GLU A 46 -2.68 -2.24 6.29
N TRP A 47 -1.70 -3.04 6.71
CA TRP A 47 -0.87 -3.84 5.80
C TRP A 47 -1.70 -4.91 5.10
N GLY A 48 -1.48 -5.02 3.78
CA GLY A 48 -1.99 -6.13 3.00
C GLY A 48 -1.37 -7.48 3.43
N PRO A 49 -1.95 -8.60 2.98
CA PRO A 49 -1.39 -9.92 3.26
C PRO A 49 0.02 -10.04 2.69
N LEU A 50 0.87 -10.80 3.41
CA LEU A 50 2.19 -11.18 2.91
C LEU A 50 2.06 -12.11 1.71
N GLN A 51 2.67 -11.74 0.60
CA GLN A 51 2.69 -12.53 -0.63
C GLN A 51 4.13 -12.97 -0.95
N PRO A 52 4.36 -14.21 -1.40
CA PRO A 52 5.69 -14.66 -1.84
C PRO A 52 6.08 -13.98 -3.17
N THR A 53 7.37 -13.67 -3.37
CA THR A 53 7.84 -12.90 -4.54
C THR A 53 8.53 -13.74 -5.62
N GLY A 54 8.45 -15.07 -5.56
CA GLY A 54 9.13 -15.98 -6.49
C GLY A 54 10.60 -16.24 -6.13
N THR A 55 11.24 -15.34 -5.38
CA THR A 55 12.52 -15.61 -4.71
C THR A 55 12.25 -16.39 -3.42
N PRO A 56 13.00 -17.48 -3.12
CA PRO A 56 12.90 -18.18 -1.84
C PRO A 56 13.11 -17.23 -0.66
N ASP A 57 12.33 -17.42 0.41
CA ASP A 57 12.35 -16.63 1.65
C ASP A 57 12.11 -15.12 1.51
N GLU A 58 11.68 -14.66 0.34
CA GLU A 58 11.33 -13.27 0.10
C GLU A 58 9.81 -13.12 -0.03
N TYR A 59 9.30 -12.13 0.69
CA TYR A 59 7.89 -11.78 0.75
C TYR A 59 7.72 -10.30 0.41
N ILE A 60 6.49 -9.93 0.11
CA ILE A 60 6.07 -8.55 -0.10
C ILE A 60 4.75 -8.30 0.62
N THR A 61 4.60 -7.10 1.18
CA THR A 61 3.32 -6.55 1.63
C THR A 61 3.21 -5.10 1.14
N MET A 62 1.98 -4.66 0.90
CA MET A 62 1.70 -3.36 0.30
C MET A 62 0.55 -2.67 1.04
N ILE A 63 0.63 -1.35 1.12
CA ILE A 63 -0.45 -0.46 1.56
C ILE A 63 -0.61 0.63 0.52
N THR A 64 -1.85 1.04 0.30
CA THR A 64 -2.18 2.18 -0.56
C THR A 64 -2.84 3.25 0.29
N ARG A 65 -2.23 4.44 0.41
CA ARG A 65 -2.82 5.58 1.13
C ARG A 65 -3.16 6.72 0.18
N TYR A 66 -4.27 7.40 0.46
CA TYR A 66 -4.69 8.59 -0.27
C TYR A 66 -4.20 9.83 0.47
N TRP A 67 -3.34 10.61 -0.18
CA TRP A 67 -2.85 11.89 0.34
C TRP A 67 -3.58 13.02 -0.36
N ILE A 68 -4.25 13.87 0.41
CA ILE A 68 -4.83 15.11 -0.11
C ILE A 68 -3.86 16.23 0.23
N TRP A 69 -3.35 16.94 -0.78
CA TRP A 69 -2.67 18.22 -0.53
C TRP A 69 -3.71 19.22 0.01
N ARG A 70 -3.51 19.71 1.24
CA ARG A 70 -4.28 20.81 1.83
C ARG A 70 -3.56 22.14 1.66
#